data_AF-A0A522V4R7-F1
#
_entry.id   AF-A0A522V4R7-F1
#
_cell.length_a   1.000
_cell.length_b   1.000
_cell.length_c   1.000
_cell.angle_alpha   90.00
_cell.angle_beta   90.00
_cell.angle_gamma   90.00
#
_symmetry.space_group_name_H-M   'P 1'
#
loop_
_entity.id
_entity.type
_entity.pdbx_description
1 polymer ?
#
loop_
_entity_poly.entity_id
_entity_poly.type
_entity_poly.pdbx_seq_one_letter_code
_entity_poly.pdbx_strand_id
1 'polypeptide(L)'
;MTKKAKTTAEFDKRFNAGEDIHDLADMSKAKVVRHGKKVRITLDVSESLVNEIDGIRQAIGVDRGALIKIWLHERVRQEKAASAA
;
A
#
# COMPACT_ATOMS: atom_id res chain seq x y z
N MET A 1 -3.54 -29.52 -19.82
CA MET A 1 -3.90 -30.16 -18.53
C MET A 1 -3.02 -29.56 -17.44
N THR A 2 -3.48 -28.52 -16.75
CA THR A 2 -2.74 -27.88 -15.63
C THR A 2 -2.82 -28.78 -14.40
N LYS A 3 -1.71 -29.39 -13.99
CA LYS A 3 -1.62 -30.21 -12.78
C LYS A 3 -1.56 -29.27 -11.57
N LYS A 4 -2.69 -29.07 -10.90
CA LYS A 4 -2.71 -28.36 -9.60
C LYS A 4 -2.01 -29.22 -8.54
N ALA A 5 -1.23 -28.60 -7.66
CA ALA A 5 -0.74 -29.29 -6.46
C ALA A 5 -1.93 -29.78 -5.62
N LYS A 6 -1.94 -31.05 -5.21
CA LYS A 6 -3.06 -31.61 -4.43
C LYS A 6 -3.01 -31.21 -2.96
N THR A 7 -1.83 -30.85 -2.45
CA THR A 7 -1.60 -30.42 -1.06
C THR A 7 -0.45 -29.42 -0.98
N THR A 8 -0.49 -28.53 0.02
CA THR A 8 0.57 -27.53 0.30
C THR A 8 1.94 -28.18 0.50
N ALA A 9 1.99 -29.35 1.13
CA ALA A 9 3.23 -30.07 1.38
C ALA A 9 3.91 -30.60 0.10
N GLU A 10 3.15 -30.91 -0.96
CA GLU A 10 3.70 -31.32 -2.26
C GLU A 10 4.29 -30.11 -2.99
N PHE A 11 3.64 -28.95 -2.88
CA PHE A 11 4.12 -27.68 -3.41
C PHE A 11 5.44 -27.27 -2.77
N ASP A 12 5.52 -27.27 -1.42
CA ASP A 12 6.73 -26.89 -0.69
C ASP A 12 7.91 -27.83 -1.01
N LYS A 13 7.68 -29.14 -1.15
CA LYS A 13 8.74 -30.08 -1.51
C LYS A 13 9.31 -29.82 -2.91
N ARG A 14 8.45 -29.58 -3.90
CA ARG A 14 8.89 -29.30 -5.28
C ARG A 14 9.54 -27.91 -5.42
N PHE A 15 9.03 -26.92 -4.68
CA PHE A 15 9.66 -25.60 -4.59
C PHE A 15 11.07 -25.68 -4.01
N ASN A 16 11.25 -26.40 -2.91
CA ASN A 16 12.57 -26.58 -2.29
C ASN A 16 13.52 -27.46 -3.12
N ALA A 17 12.98 -28.35 -3.96
CA ALA A 17 13.76 -29.14 -4.92
C ALA A 17 14.24 -28.33 -6.13
N GLY A 18 13.85 -27.05 -6.25
CA GLY A 18 14.23 -26.18 -7.37
C GLY A 18 13.50 -26.53 -8.67
N GLU A 19 12.39 -27.28 -8.60
CA GLU A 19 11.56 -27.58 -9.76
C GLU A 19 10.73 -26.35 -10.18
N ASP A 20 10.43 -26.23 -11.47
CA ASP A 20 9.58 -25.16 -11.99
C ASP A 20 8.13 -25.35 -11.53
N ILE A 21 7.74 -24.56 -10.52
CA ILE A 21 6.40 -24.58 -9.90
C ILE A 21 5.36 -23.73 -10.63
N HIS A 22 5.70 -23.09 -11.76
CA HIS A 22 4.78 -22.22 -12.49
C HIS A 22 3.52 -22.95 -12.97
N ASP A 23 3.62 -24.25 -13.28
CA ASP A 23 2.48 -25.08 -13.72
C ASP A 23 1.54 -25.49 -12.58
N LEU A 24 1.98 -25.36 -11.32
CA LEU A 24 1.21 -25.71 -10.12
C LEU A 24 0.37 -24.53 -9.60
N ALA A 25 0.76 -23.31 -9.96
CA ALA A 25 0.11 -22.07 -9.54
C ALA A 25 -0.94 -21.61 -10.56
N ASP A 26 -2.13 -21.23 -10.08
CA ASP A 26 -3.18 -20.70 -10.94
C ASP A 26 -2.89 -19.22 -11.29
N MET A 27 -2.14 -19.02 -12.36
CA MET A 27 -1.76 -17.69 -12.86
C MET A 27 -2.96 -16.81 -13.23
N SER A 28 -4.16 -17.38 -13.43
CA SER A 28 -5.39 -16.62 -13.69
C SER A 28 -5.86 -15.81 -12.46
N LYS A 29 -5.46 -16.22 -11.25
CA LYS A 29 -5.77 -15.54 -9.99
C LYS A 29 -4.62 -14.65 -9.49
N ALA A 30 -3.52 -14.57 -10.22
CA ALA A 30 -2.37 -13.77 -9.84
C ALA A 30 -2.68 -12.28 -9.93
N LYS A 31 -3.01 -11.66 -8.80
CA LYS A 31 -3.25 -10.21 -8.71
C LYS A 31 -1.95 -9.46 -8.44
N VAL A 32 -1.38 -8.85 -9.47
CA VAL A 32 -0.23 -7.96 -9.33
C VAL A 32 -0.70 -6.61 -8.77
N VAL A 33 -0.57 -6.40 -7.46
CA VAL A 33 -0.83 -5.09 -6.84
C VAL A 33 0.38 -4.18 -7.10
N ARG A 34 0.34 -3.41 -8.19
CA ARG A 34 1.35 -2.41 -8.51
C ARG A 34 1.21 -1.21 -7.56
N HIS A 35 1.90 -1.22 -6.42
CA HIS A 35 2.01 -0.07 -5.49
C HIS A 35 2.83 1.11 -6.05
N GLY A 36 2.90 1.29 -7.38
CA GLY A 36 3.98 2.01 -8.04
C GLY A 36 3.68 3.42 -8.58
N LYS A 37 2.43 3.88 -8.59
CA LYS A 37 2.14 5.22 -9.12
C LYS A 37 2.23 6.27 -8.01
N LYS A 38 3.43 6.85 -7.83
CA LYS A 38 3.59 8.09 -7.08
C LYS A 38 2.90 9.21 -7.85
N VAL A 39 1.77 9.69 -7.36
CA VAL A 39 1.05 10.85 -7.92
C VAL A 39 1.54 12.10 -7.19
N ARG A 40 1.99 13.11 -7.93
CA ARG A 40 2.32 14.43 -7.38
C ARG A 40 1.07 15.29 -7.42
N ILE A 41 0.77 15.95 -6.32
CA ILE A 41 -0.35 16.88 -6.18
C ILE A 41 0.26 18.26 -5.93
N THR A 42 -0.12 19.25 -6.73
CA THR A 42 0.16 20.67 -6.48
C THR A 42 -1.11 21.29 -5.90
N LEU A 43 -0.98 21.97 -4.77
CA LEU A 43 -2.09 22.58 -4.04
C LEU A 43 -1.65 23.97 -3.59
N ASP A 44 -2.51 24.96 -3.77
CA ASP A 44 -2.33 26.28 -3.19
C ASP A 44 -2.94 26.28 -1.78
N VAL A 45 -2.15 26.70 -0.80
CA VAL A 45 -2.53 26.79 0.62
C VAL A 45 -2.19 28.18 1.15
N SER A 46 -2.92 28.63 2.17
CA SER A 46 -2.63 29.91 2.81
C SER A 46 -1.32 29.84 3.60
N GLU A 47 -0.62 30.97 3.70
CA GLU A 47 0.61 31.09 4.47
C GLU A 47 0.39 30.78 5.96
N SER A 48 -0.74 31.19 6.54
CA SER A 48 -1.12 30.86 7.92
C SER A 48 -1.10 29.37 8.17
N LEU A 49 -1.73 28.58 7.28
CA LEU A 49 -1.82 27.14 7.43
C LEU A 49 -0.44 26.47 7.33
N VAL A 50 0.43 26.95 6.45
CA VAL A 50 1.80 26.43 6.34
C VAL A 50 2.59 26.71 7.62
N ASN A 51 2.45 27.91 8.20
CA ASN A 51 3.12 28.28 9.45
C ASN A 51 2.64 27.41 10.63
N GLU A 52 1.34 27.14 10.71
CA GLU A 52 0.78 26.23 11.72
C GLU A 52 1.33 24.80 11.57
N ILE A 53 1.38 24.29 10.33
CA ILE A 53 1.96 22.97 10.02
C ILE A 53 3.42 22.91 10.43
N ASP A 54 4.19 23.97 10.19
CA ASP A 54 5.60 24.02 10.56
C ASP A 54 5.83 24.00 12.06
N GLY A 55 5.02 24.72 12.83
CA GLY A 55 5.08 24.68 14.29
C GLY A 55 4.87 23.26 14.83
N ILE A 56 3.89 22.55 14.26
CA ILE A 56 3.62 21.14 14.62
C ILE A 56 4.77 20.23 14.21
N ARG A 57 5.33 20.43 13.01
CA ARG A 57 6.47 19.63 12.55
C ARG A 57 7.69 19.81 13.44
N GLN A 58 7.94 21.02 13.97
CA GLN A 58 9.07 21.27 14.86
C GLN A 58 8.91 20.52 16.19
N ALA A 59 7.69 20.44 16.72
CA ALA A 59 7.40 19.71 17.95
C ALA A 59 7.57 18.19 17.80
N ILE A 60 7.19 17.64 16.64
CA ILE A 60 7.19 16.18 16.40
C ILE A 60 8.47 15.70 15.69
N GLY A 61 9.23 16.60 15.07
CA GLY A 61 10.50 16.31 14.38
C GLY A 61 10.34 15.60 13.02
N VAL A 62 9.23 15.84 12.31
CA VAL A 62 8.92 15.20 11.02
C VAL A 62 8.92 16.20 9.86
N ASP A 63 9.15 15.69 8.65
CA ASP A 63 9.04 16.50 7.43
C ASP A 63 7.58 16.88 7.11
N ARG A 64 7.38 18.05 6.49
CA ARG A 64 6.04 18.55 6.11
C ARG A 64 5.27 17.54 5.27
N GLY A 65 5.94 16.91 4.30
CA GLY A 65 5.31 15.94 3.40
C GLY A 65 4.90 14.64 4.11
N ALA A 66 5.62 14.25 5.15
CA ALA A 66 5.26 13.10 5.98
C ALA A 66 4.02 13.41 6.83
N LEU A 67 3.99 14.58 7.47
CA LEU A 67 2.86 15.01 8.29
C LEU A 67 1.57 15.14 7.47
N ILE A 68 1.64 15.82 6.32
CA ILE A 68 0.50 15.99 5.40
C ILE A 68 -0.02 14.64 4.91
N LYS A 69 0.87 13.68 4.61
CA LYS A 69 0.47 12.34 4.16
C LYS A 69 -0.32 11.59 5.24
N ILE A 70 0.10 11.68 6.50
CA ILE A 70 -0.58 11.02 7.62
C ILE A 70 -1.99 11.61 7.79
N TRP A 71 -2.09 12.94 7.86
CA TRP A 71 -3.38 13.61 8.02
C TRP A 71 -4.34 13.35 6.86
N LEU A 72 -3.83 13.35 5.62
CA LEU A 72 -4.65 13.02 4.44
C LEU A 72 -5.19 11.59 4.56
N HIS A 73 -4.36 10.63 4.97
CA HIS A 73 -4.77 9.24 5.16
C HIS A 73 -5.80 9.09 6.27
N GLU A 74 -5.60 9.74 7.41
CA GLU A 74 -6.53 9.74 8.55
C GLU A 74 -7.87 10.34 8.17
N ARG A 75 -7.87 11.52 7.53
CA ARG A 75 -9.10 12.19 7.12
C ARG A 75 -9.88 11.39 6.08
N VAL A 76 -9.20 10.86 5.07
CA VAL A 76 -9.85 9.98 4.06
C VAL A 76 -10.42 8.72 4.70
N ARG A 77 -9.71 8.12 5.66
CA ARG A 77 -10.20 6.93 6.38
C ARG A 77 -11.44 7.26 7.21
N GLN A 78 -11.47 8.39 7.89
CA GLN A 78 -12.62 8.86 8.66
C GLN A 78 -13.84 9.10 7.76
N GLU A 79 -13.67 9.78 6.63
CA GLU A 79 -14.77 10.04 5.68
C GLU A 79 -15.33 8.74 5.08
N LYS A 80 -14.47 7.77 4.76
CA LYS A 80 -14.90 6.44 4.32
C LYS A 80 -15.67 5.67 5.39
N ALA A 81 -15.24 5.78 6.65
CA ALA A 81 -15.94 5.13 7.76
C ALA A 81 -17.30 5.79 8.02
N ALA A 82 -17.38 7.12 7.96
CA ALA A 82 -18.62 7.87 8.10
C ALA A 82 -19.61 7.63 6.95
N SER A 83 -19.11 7.44 5.72
CA SER A 83 -19.94 7.15 4.54
C SER A 83 -20.41 5.69 4.46
N ALA A 84 -19.84 4.79 5.26
CA ALA A 84 -20.18 3.37 5.31
C ALA A 84 -21.13 3.01 6.46
N ALA A 85 -21.49 3.99 7.30
CA ALA A 85 -22.46 3.90 8.38
C ALA A 85 -23.80 4.52 7.93
#